data_AF-A0AA96SC42-F1
#
_entry.id   AF-A0AA96SC42-F1
#
_cell.length_a   1.000
_cell.length_b   1.000
_cell.length_c   1.000
_cell.angle_alpha   90.00
_cell.angle_beta   90.00
_cell.angle_gamma   90.00
#
_symmetry.space_group_name_H-M   'P 1'
#
loop_
_entity.id
_entity.type
_entity.pdbx_description
1 polymer ?
#
loop_
_entity_poly.entity_id
_entity_poly.type
_entity_poly.pdbx_seq_one_letter_code
_entity_poly.pdbx_strand_id
1 'polypeptide(L)'
;MHTIAEIEANWQAHMSNRQTATFGMGCFWSPDARFGALPGVIRTKTGFAGGTTSDPVYRQMGDHTETVQIEFDPDILSFEEILHIFWANHTSTNRTEYKDRQYMSLLFYHNDEQRQAIEQVKRELETKRNEQIETEIQPFSVFTLAEERHQKYHLKRFKRAAEKLASVFTTPASFTDSTLTARLNGFVREYTTLPRIEEEIHSWAISDSAKEELSAFIRGLRW
;
A
#
# COMPACT_ATOMS: atom_id res chain seq x y z
N MET A 1 5.94 -27.14 -9.77
CA MET A 1 6.32 -25.72 -9.64
C MET A 1 5.13 -25.03 -9.02
N HIS A 2 5.36 -24.34 -7.90
CA HIS A 2 4.32 -23.55 -7.27
C HIS A 2 4.15 -22.25 -8.07
N THR A 3 2.94 -21.71 -8.14
CA THR A 3 2.81 -20.34 -8.67
C THR A 3 3.39 -19.34 -7.66
N ILE A 4 3.80 -18.15 -8.12
CA ILE A 4 4.23 -17.07 -7.20
C ILE A 4 3.12 -16.79 -6.18
N ALA A 5 1.86 -16.77 -6.64
CA ALA A 5 0.70 -16.59 -5.77
C ALA A 5 0.58 -17.69 -4.71
N GLU A 6 0.91 -18.95 -5.01
CA GLU A 6 0.91 -20.04 -4.02
C GLU A 6 2.04 -19.89 -3.00
N ILE A 7 3.24 -19.50 -3.45
CA ILE A 7 4.39 -19.25 -2.55
C ILE A 7 4.04 -18.14 -1.56
N GLU A 8 3.50 -17.03 -2.06
CA GLU A 8 3.10 -15.90 -1.24
C GLU A 8 1.90 -16.24 -0.35
N ALA A 9 0.89 -16.97 -0.84
CA ALA A 9 -0.24 -17.39 -0.03
C ALA A 9 0.20 -18.27 1.15
N ASN A 10 1.16 -19.18 0.93
CA ASN A 10 1.74 -19.99 2.00
C ASN A 10 2.48 -19.13 3.02
N TRP A 11 3.33 -18.20 2.56
CA TRP A 11 4.03 -17.27 3.45
C TRP A 11 3.04 -16.44 4.27
N GLN A 12 2.06 -15.84 3.61
CA GLN A 12 1.02 -15.02 4.22
C GLN A 12 0.21 -15.84 5.24
N ALA A 13 -0.13 -17.09 4.97
CA ALA A 13 -0.89 -17.94 5.91
C ALA A 13 -0.21 -18.12 7.27
N HIS A 14 1.12 -17.95 7.35
CA HIS A 14 1.87 -17.99 8.61
C HIS A 14 1.84 -16.66 9.39
N MET A 15 1.35 -15.57 8.81
CA MET A 15 1.21 -14.26 9.46
C MET A 15 -0.13 -14.15 10.18
N SER A 16 -0.12 -14.45 11.49
CA SER A 16 -1.31 -14.48 12.34
C SER A 16 -1.78 -13.10 12.83
N ASN A 17 -0.89 -12.12 12.87
CA ASN A 17 -1.18 -10.76 13.34
C ASN A 17 -1.17 -9.82 12.13
N ARG A 18 -2.33 -9.57 11.53
CA ARG A 18 -2.43 -8.64 10.40
C ARG A 18 -3.32 -7.47 10.79
N GLN A 19 -2.85 -6.27 10.46
CA GLN A 19 -3.61 -5.05 10.63
C GLN A 19 -3.80 -4.35 9.30
N THR A 20 -4.84 -3.51 9.23
CA THR A 20 -5.15 -2.70 8.05
C THR A 20 -5.01 -1.24 8.42
N ALA A 21 -4.37 -0.46 7.54
CA ALA A 21 -4.40 1.00 7.58
C ALA A 21 -5.01 1.52 6.28
N THR A 22 -5.79 2.60 6.35
CA THR A 22 -6.41 3.20 5.16
C THR A 22 -6.28 4.71 5.25
N PHE A 23 -5.78 5.32 4.18
CA PHE A 23 -5.50 6.75 4.15
C PHE A 23 -5.46 7.33 2.74
N GLY A 24 -5.79 8.61 2.61
CA GLY A 24 -5.62 9.44 1.43
C GLY A 24 -4.47 10.43 1.64
N MET A 25 -3.61 10.58 0.64
CA MET A 25 -2.44 11.47 0.69
C MET A 25 -2.11 12.01 -0.71
N GLY A 26 -3.14 12.45 -1.43
CA GLY A 26 -3.05 12.81 -2.84
C GLY A 26 -3.23 11.63 -3.78
N CYS A 27 -2.69 11.75 -5.00
CA CYS A 27 -2.80 10.70 -6.02
C CYS A 27 -2.27 9.35 -5.49
N PHE A 28 -3.14 8.34 -5.44
CA PHE A 28 -2.86 7.07 -4.76
C PHE A 28 -1.75 6.20 -5.38
N TRP A 29 -1.21 6.55 -6.55
CA TRP A 29 -0.17 5.78 -7.23
C TRP A 29 1.18 5.87 -6.54
N SER A 30 1.56 7.07 -6.08
CA SER A 30 2.83 7.25 -5.36
C SER A 30 2.78 6.63 -3.96
N PRO A 31 1.70 6.78 -3.17
CA PRO A 31 1.50 6.07 -1.91
C PRO A 31 1.49 4.55 -2.07
N ASP A 32 0.81 4.00 -3.09
CA ASP A 32 0.81 2.55 -3.37
C ASP A 32 2.23 2.01 -3.55
N ALA A 33 3.07 2.70 -4.33
CA ALA A 33 4.48 2.32 -4.50
C ALA A 33 5.30 2.53 -3.22
N ARG A 34 5.09 3.63 -2.49
CA ARG A 34 5.85 3.96 -1.29
C ARG A 34 5.64 2.96 -0.18
N PHE A 35 4.38 2.71 0.20
CA PHE A 35 4.08 1.76 1.26
C PHE A 35 4.27 0.33 0.80
N GLY A 36 4.02 0.03 -0.48
CA GLY A 36 4.29 -1.29 -1.05
C GLY A 36 5.77 -1.70 -1.01
N ALA A 37 6.70 -0.75 -0.84
CA ALA A 37 8.13 -1.00 -0.72
C ALA A 37 8.59 -1.36 0.70
N LEU A 38 7.75 -1.18 1.72
CA LEU A 38 8.15 -1.31 3.11
C LEU A 38 8.13 -2.78 3.57
N PRO A 39 9.20 -3.28 4.23
CA PRO A 39 9.13 -4.52 4.98
C PRO A 39 7.97 -4.47 5.98
N GLY A 40 7.29 -5.60 6.19
CA GLY A 40 6.08 -5.68 7.02
C GLY A 40 4.79 -5.32 6.30
N VAL A 41 4.82 -4.57 5.19
CA VAL A 41 3.62 -4.41 4.34
C VAL A 41 3.41 -5.67 3.51
N ILE A 42 2.28 -6.34 3.71
CA ILE A 42 1.91 -7.57 3.01
C ILE A 42 1.35 -7.24 1.63
N ARG A 43 0.41 -6.30 1.55
CA ARG A 43 -0.18 -5.88 0.27
C ARG A 43 -0.74 -4.47 0.35
N THR A 44 -0.89 -3.87 -0.83
CA THR A 44 -1.44 -2.53 -1.02
C THR A 44 -2.55 -2.54 -2.07
N LYS A 45 -3.60 -1.73 -1.87
CA LYS A 45 -4.71 -1.55 -2.81
C LYS A 45 -5.01 -0.07 -2.97
N THR A 46 -5.19 0.37 -4.21
CA THR A 46 -5.73 1.71 -4.50
C THR A 46 -7.24 1.67 -4.59
N GLY A 47 -7.91 2.71 -4.09
CA GLY A 47 -9.37 2.76 -4.04
C GLY A 47 -9.94 4.12 -3.67
N PHE A 48 -11.23 4.12 -3.38
CA PHE A 48 -12.03 5.28 -3.03
C PHE A 48 -12.71 5.05 -1.68
N ALA A 49 -12.56 6.00 -0.76
CA ALA A 49 -13.19 5.97 0.56
C ALA A 49 -13.46 7.39 1.08
N GLY A 50 -14.25 7.50 2.15
CA GLY A 50 -14.56 8.76 2.83
C GLY A 50 -15.76 9.53 2.27
N GLY A 51 -16.34 9.06 1.17
CA GLY A 51 -17.57 9.60 0.58
C GLY A 51 -18.82 8.79 0.93
N THR A 52 -19.95 9.31 0.48
CA THR A 52 -21.30 8.74 0.64
C THR A 52 -21.85 8.15 -0.66
N THR A 53 -21.24 8.49 -1.80
CA THR A 53 -21.64 7.97 -3.12
C THR A 53 -21.44 6.45 -3.19
N SER A 54 -22.43 5.70 -3.67
CA SER A 54 -22.34 4.25 -3.86
C SER A 54 -21.49 3.89 -5.09
N ASP A 55 -20.72 2.82 -4.99
CA ASP A 55 -19.94 2.22 -6.08
C ASP A 55 -19.08 3.23 -6.89
N PRO A 56 -18.24 4.06 -6.22
CA PRO A 56 -17.42 5.05 -6.90
C PRO A 56 -16.46 4.40 -7.90
N VAL A 57 -16.38 5.00 -9.09
CA VAL A 57 -15.35 4.71 -10.11
C VAL A 57 -14.58 5.99 -10.40
N TYR A 58 -13.37 5.90 -10.97
CA TYR A 58 -12.50 7.06 -11.16
C TYR A 58 -13.19 8.27 -11.83
N ARG A 59 -14.08 8.04 -12.81
CA ARG A 59 -14.79 9.12 -13.52
C ARG A 59 -16.02 9.66 -12.77
N GLN A 60 -16.48 8.96 -11.74
CA GLN A 60 -17.71 9.21 -11.00
C GLN A 60 -17.54 8.86 -9.51
N MET A 61 -16.46 9.32 -8.89
CA MET A 61 -16.15 8.99 -7.50
C MET A 61 -16.94 9.82 -6.47
N GLY A 62 -17.71 10.81 -6.93
CA GLY A 62 -18.50 11.69 -6.07
C GLY A 62 -17.64 12.37 -5.01
N ASP A 63 -18.05 12.22 -3.76
CA ASP A 63 -17.42 12.78 -2.56
C ASP A 63 -16.40 11.83 -1.90
N HIS A 64 -15.89 10.82 -2.61
CA HIS A 64 -14.78 10.01 -2.11
C HIS A 64 -13.43 10.69 -2.32
N THR A 65 -12.41 10.19 -1.63
CA THR A 65 -11.00 10.54 -1.78
C THR A 65 -10.24 9.35 -2.38
N GLU A 66 -9.20 9.61 -3.18
CA GLU A 66 -8.25 8.58 -3.58
C GLU A 66 -7.49 8.09 -2.35
N THR A 67 -7.58 6.79 -2.08
CA THR A 67 -7.02 6.18 -0.88
C THR A 67 -6.18 4.97 -1.21
N VAL A 68 -5.25 4.69 -0.32
CA VAL A 68 -4.53 3.42 -0.26
C VAL A 68 -4.95 2.68 0.99
N GLN A 69 -5.29 1.41 0.81
CA GLN A 69 -5.44 0.45 1.89
C GLN A 69 -4.18 -0.43 1.91
N ILE A 70 -3.53 -0.51 3.07
CA ILE A 70 -2.39 -1.39 3.28
C ILE A 70 -2.75 -2.43 4.33
N GLU A 71 -2.38 -3.68 4.07
CA GLU A 71 -2.36 -4.74 5.05
C GLU A 71 -0.92 -4.98 5.47
N PHE A 72 -0.65 -5.00 6.76
CA PHE A 72 0.69 -5.07 7.31
C PHE A 72 0.76 -5.97 8.54
N ASP A 73 1.97 -6.45 8.83
CA ASP A 73 2.32 -7.18 10.04
C ASP A 73 2.88 -6.20 11.09
N PRO A 74 2.15 -5.94 12.20
CA PRO A 74 2.56 -5.00 13.23
C PRO A 74 3.78 -5.49 14.04
N ASP A 75 4.17 -6.77 13.93
CA ASP A 75 5.38 -7.29 14.58
C ASP A 75 6.64 -6.91 13.78
N ILE A 76 6.48 -6.46 12.52
CA ILE A 76 7.57 -6.01 11.63
C ILE A 76 7.51 -4.49 11.40
N LEU A 77 6.30 -3.93 11.22
CA LEU A 77 6.07 -2.52 10.94
C LEU A 77 4.93 -1.99 11.81
N SER A 78 5.25 -1.13 12.77
CA SER A 78 4.23 -0.56 13.66
C SER A 78 3.29 0.42 12.93
N PHE A 79 2.09 0.60 13.49
CA PHE A 79 1.16 1.59 12.96
C PHE A 79 1.69 3.02 13.12
N GLU A 80 2.41 3.31 14.20
CA GLU A 80 3.08 4.58 14.46
C GLU A 80 4.14 4.90 13.38
N GLU A 81 4.91 3.91 12.95
CA GLU A 81 5.85 4.08 11.82
C GLU A 81 5.11 4.42 10.51
N ILE A 82 3.98 3.76 10.25
CA ILE A 82 3.10 4.08 9.11
C ILE A 82 2.63 5.54 9.19
N LEU A 83 2.22 6.01 10.38
CA LEU A 83 1.79 7.39 10.62
C LEU A 83 2.91 8.41 10.40
N HIS A 84 4.12 8.12 10.89
CA HIS A 84 5.28 8.97 10.65
C HIS A 84 5.64 9.05 9.16
N ILE A 85 5.60 7.92 8.43
CA ILE A 85 5.80 7.90 6.98
C ILE A 85 4.69 8.68 6.27
N PHE A 86 3.44 8.54 6.71
CA PHE A 86 2.30 9.28 6.18
C PHE A 86 2.54 10.80 6.22
N TRP A 87 2.76 11.37 7.41
CA TRP A 87 2.94 12.81 7.57
C TRP A 87 4.30 13.36 7.11
N ALA A 88 5.28 12.51 6.85
CA ALA A 88 6.57 12.93 6.27
C ALA A 88 6.52 13.11 4.75
N ASN A 89 5.52 12.54 4.06
CA ASN A 89 5.55 12.37 2.61
C ASN A 89 4.41 13.04 1.83
N HIS A 90 3.62 13.89 2.47
CA HIS A 90 2.66 14.79 1.81
C HIS A 90 2.35 16.00 2.69
N THR A 91 1.72 17.02 2.09
CA THR A 91 1.22 18.19 2.83
C THR A 91 -0.13 17.86 3.48
N SER A 92 -0.25 18.13 4.78
CA SER A 92 -1.50 17.89 5.53
C SER A 92 -2.51 19.02 5.46
N THR A 93 -2.15 20.17 4.85
CA THR A 93 -3.03 21.34 4.68
C THR A 93 -4.26 20.97 3.87
N ASN A 94 -5.43 21.22 4.44
CA ASN A 94 -6.69 20.88 3.83
C ASN A 94 -7.07 21.98 2.83
N ARG A 95 -7.36 21.60 1.59
CA ARG A 95 -7.81 22.52 0.53
C ARG A 95 -9.28 22.22 0.25
N THR A 96 -10.12 23.24 0.26
CA THR A 96 -11.58 23.10 0.43
C THR A 96 -12.36 22.99 -0.89
N GLU A 97 -11.70 22.80 -2.04
CA GLU A 97 -12.38 22.68 -3.33
C GLU A 97 -12.76 21.22 -3.67
N TYR A 98 -13.75 21.01 -4.54
CA TYR A 98 -14.21 19.66 -4.93
C TYR A 98 -13.09 18.79 -5.52
N LYS A 99 -12.21 19.37 -6.34
CA LYS A 99 -11.03 18.66 -6.88
C LYS A 99 -9.96 18.40 -5.81
N ASP A 100 -9.94 19.19 -4.74
CA ASP A 100 -9.04 18.98 -3.63
C ASP A 100 -9.50 17.81 -2.75
N ARG A 101 -10.81 17.58 -2.63
CA ARG A 101 -11.36 16.42 -1.89
C ARG A 101 -10.86 15.08 -2.42
N GLN A 102 -10.70 14.95 -3.74
CA GLN A 102 -10.11 13.77 -4.37
C GLN A 102 -8.70 13.46 -3.82
N TYR A 103 -7.94 14.49 -3.44
CA TYR A 103 -6.51 14.40 -3.11
C TYR A 103 -6.20 14.86 -1.68
N MET A 104 -7.21 14.98 -0.81
CA MET A 104 -7.01 15.50 0.53
C MET A 104 -6.20 14.56 1.43
N SER A 105 -5.65 15.12 2.50
CA SER A 105 -5.05 14.36 3.59
C SER A 105 -6.16 13.77 4.46
N LEU A 106 -6.33 12.44 4.39
CA LEU A 106 -7.40 11.71 5.05
C LEU A 106 -6.84 10.46 5.72
N LEU A 107 -7.28 10.17 6.94
CA LEU A 107 -6.79 9.03 7.71
C LEU A 107 -7.95 8.35 8.43
N PHE A 108 -8.09 7.04 8.20
CA PHE A 108 -9.11 6.24 8.85
C PHE A 108 -8.55 5.43 10.00
N TYR A 109 -9.25 5.41 11.14
CA TYR A 109 -9.01 4.45 12.21
C TYR A 109 -9.97 3.26 12.11
N HIS A 110 -9.42 2.05 12.23
CA HIS A 110 -10.17 0.79 12.19
C HIS A 110 -10.64 0.34 13.59
N ASN A 111 -10.03 0.87 14.64
CA ASN A 111 -10.35 0.60 16.04
C ASN A 111 -9.89 1.77 16.95
N ASP A 112 -10.17 1.68 18.24
CA ASP A 112 -9.81 2.72 19.21
C ASP A 112 -8.30 2.80 19.44
N GLU A 113 -7.56 1.70 19.33
CA GLU A 113 -6.10 1.68 19.44
C GLU A 113 -5.46 2.53 18.33
N GLN A 114 -5.89 2.35 17.07
CA GLN A 114 -5.45 3.18 15.97
C GLN A 114 -5.83 4.65 16.19
N ARG A 115 -7.05 4.93 16.66
CA ARG A 115 -7.49 6.31 16.96
C ARG A 115 -6.55 6.99 17.95
N GLN A 116 -6.19 6.31 19.03
CA GLN A 116 -5.27 6.83 20.04
C GLN A 116 -3.87 7.06 19.48
N ALA A 117 -3.33 6.10 18.70
CA ALA A 117 -2.03 6.23 18.05
C ALA A 117 -1.99 7.42 17.08
N ILE A 118 -3.04 7.61 16.27
CA ILE A 118 -3.19 8.77 15.37
C ILE A 118 -3.12 10.07 16.15
N GLU A 119 -3.93 10.20 17.20
CA GLU A 119 -3.96 11.41 18.02
C GLU A 119 -2.62 11.68 18.70
N GLN A 120 -1.94 10.63 19.18
CA GLN A 120 -0.63 10.75 19.82
C GLN A 120 0.45 11.23 18.84
N VAL A 121 0.61 10.56 17.70
CA VAL A 121 1.63 10.91 16.69
C VAL A 121 1.32 12.28 16.09
N LYS A 122 0.04 12.61 15.87
CA LYS A 122 -0.37 13.96 15.42
C LYS A 122 0.12 15.03 16.40
N ARG A 123 -0.19 14.90 17.69
CA ARG A 123 0.22 15.88 18.73
C ARG A 123 1.74 16.01 18.83
N GLU A 124 2.46 14.89 18.74
CA GLU A 124 3.93 14.89 18.72
C GLU A 124 4.47 15.70 17.54
N LEU A 125 3.97 15.43 16.32
CA LEU A 125 4.43 16.10 15.12
C LEU A 125 4.06 17.59 15.09
N GLU A 126 2.87 17.96 15.54
CA GLU A 126 2.46 19.37 15.67
C GLU A 126 3.39 20.13 16.60
N THR A 127 3.73 19.52 17.75
CA THR A 127 4.67 20.10 18.71
C THR A 127 6.08 20.22 18.11
N LYS A 128 6.56 19.17 17.43
CA LYS A 128 7.90 19.13 16.85
C LYS A 128 8.09 20.08 15.67
N ARG A 129 7.05 20.26 14.86
CA ARG A 129 7.07 21.12 13.66
C ARG A 129 6.66 22.56 13.97
N ASN A 130 6.01 22.79 15.12
CA ASN A 130 5.35 24.06 15.45
C ASN A 130 4.35 24.48 14.35
N GLU A 131 3.59 23.50 13.85
CA GLU A 131 2.63 23.64 12.75
C GLU A 131 1.39 22.81 13.06
N GLN A 132 0.22 23.28 12.63
CA GLN A 132 -1.02 22.52 12.75
C GLN A 132 -1.10 21.47 11.64
N ILE A 133 -1.50 20.25 12.01
CA ILE A 133 -1.81 19.17 11.07
C ILE A 133 -3.32 19.19 10.82
N GLU A 134 -3.69 19.40 9.56
CA GLU A 134 -5.10 19.52 9.13
C GLU A 134 -5.66 18.24 8.48
N THR A 135 -4.95 17.11 8.64
CA THR A 135 -5.43 15.78 8.20
C THR A 135 -6.80 15.48 8.80
N GLU A 136 -7.75 15.11 7.94
CA GLU A 136 -9.07 14.64 8.35
C GLU A 136 -8.96 13.24 8.96
N ILE A 137 -9.50 13.05 10.17
CA ILE A 137 -9.45 11.77 10.89
C ILE A 137 -10.88 11.27 11.09
N GLN A 138 -11.17 10.07 10.60
CA GLN A 138 -12.53 9.50 10.60
C GLN A 138 -12.53 8.00 10.93
N PRO A 139 -13.64 7.46 11.47
CA PRO A 139 -13.78 6.01 11.58
C PRO A 139 -13.82 5.39 10.19
N PHE A 140 -13.15 4.25 10.01
CA PHE A 140 -13.25 3.47 8.79
C PHE A 140 -14.69 2.99 8.57
N SER A 141 -15.20 3.12 7.34
CA SER A 141 -16.55 2.69 6.97
C SER A 141 -16.54 1.72 5.79
N VAL A 142 -16.18 2.22 4.60
CA VAL A 142 -16.16 1.46 3.36
C VAL A 142 -14.95 1.84 2.52
N PHE A 143 -14.42 0.85 1.79
CA PHE A 143 -13.38 1.01 0.79
C PHE A 143 -13.83 0.37 -0.51
N THR A 144 -13.89 1.15 -1.59
CA THR A 144 -14.20 0.65 -2.94
C THR A 144 -12.91 0.52 -3.73
N LEU A 145 -12.61 -0.69 -4.20
CA LEU A 145 -11.40 -0.95 -5.00
C LEU A 145 -11.43 -0.15 -6.31
N ALA A 146 -10.34 0.57 -6.60
CA ALA A 146 -10.20 1.25 -7.88
C ALA A 146 -9.98 0.26 -9.01
N GLU A 147 -10.27 0.68 -10.25
CA GLU A 147 -10.15 -0.17 -11.43
C GLU A 147 -8.75 -0.76 -11.57
N GLU A 148 -8.66 -1.95 -12.17
CA GLU A 148 -7.41 -2.73 -12.33
C GLU A 148 -6.23 -1.87 -12.81
N ARG A 149 -6.47 -0.97 -13.76
CA ARG A 149 -5.45 -0.05 -14.33
C ARG A 149 -4.76 0.85 -13.29
N HIS A 150 -5.36 1.08 -12.12
CA HIS A 150 -4.81 1.88 -11.04
C HIS A 150 -3.98 1.06 -10.04
N GLN A 151 -4.09 -0.27 -10.04
CA GLN A 151 -3.35 -1.14 -9.14
C GLN A 151 -1.91 -1.31 -9.63
N LYS A 152 -0.92 -1.07 -8.74
CA LYS A 152 0.52 -1.18 -9.05
C LYS A 152 0.90 -0.39 -10.32
N TYR A 153 0.38 0.84 -10.40
CA TYR A 153 0.42 1.65 -11.61
C TYR A 153 1.83 1.83 -12.19
N HIS A 154 2.84 2.04 -11.33
CA HIS A 154 4.21 2.27 -11.79
C HIS A 154 4.84 1.01 -12.38
N LEU A 155 4.64 -0.15 -11.74
CA LEU A 155 5.10 -1.43 -12.25
C LEU A 155 4.55 -1.72 -13.65
N LYS A 156 3.26 -1.45 -13.88
CA LYS A 156 2.59 -1.70 -15.17
C LYS A 156 3.13 -0.84 -16.32
N ARG A 157 3.89 0.22 -16.05
CA ARG A 157 4.54 1.02 -17.09
C ARG A 157 5.75 0.31 -17.72
N PHE A 158 6.30 -0.69 -17.05
CA PHE A 158 7.42 -1.51 -17.53
C PHE A 158 6.86 -2.74 -18.25
N LYS A 159 6.43 -2.56 -19.51
CA LYS A 159 5.64 -3.54 -20.27
C LYS A 159 6.19 -4.96 -20.23
N ARG A 160 7.50 -5.13 -20.47
CA ARG A 160 8.14 -6.46 -20.50
C ARG A 160 8.12 -7.15 -19.13
N ALA A 161 8.40 -6.42 -18.06
CA ALA A 161 8.31 -6.93 -16.70
C ALA A 161 6.85 -7.26 -16.34
N ALA A 162 5.92 -6.34 -16.65
CA ALA A 162 4.50 -6.49 -16.37
C ALA A 162 3.88 -7.69 -17.10
N GLU A 163 4.20 -7.91 -18.37
CA GLU A 163 3.77 -9.08 -19.16
C GLU A 163 4.29 -10.38 -18.56
N LYS A 164 5.59 -10.42 -18.18
CA LYS A 164 6.18 -11.60 -17.54
C LYS A 164 5.54 -11.89 -16.17
N LEU A 165 5.28 -10.87 -15.36
CA LEU A 165 4.56 -11.01 -14.10
C LEU A 165 3.13 -11.50 -14.33
N ALA A 166 2.39 -10.87 -15.25
CA ALA A 166 1.02 -11.29 -15.56
C ALA A 166 0.94 -12.76 -16.01
N SER A 167 1.98 -13.30 -16.65
CA SER A 167 2.01 -14.70 -17.07
C SER A 167 2.06 -15.72 -15.91
N VAL A 168 2.43 -15.28 -14.70
CA VAL A 168 2.53 -16.15 -13.51
C VAL A 168 1.44 -15.89 -12.46
N PHE A 169 0.56 -14.92 -12.69
CA PHE A 169 -0.62 -14.67 -11.87
C PHE A 169 -1.88 -15.13 -12.60
N THR A 170 -2.74 -15.91 -11.93
CA THR A 170 -3.94 -16.51 -12.54
C THR A 170 -5.11 -15.52 -12.65
N THR A 171 -5.12 -14.48 -11.82
CA THR A 171 -6.18 -13.47 -11.78
C THR A 171 -5.63 -12.06 -11.52
N PRO A 172 -6.31 -10.98 -11.97
CA PRO A 172 -5.93 -9.61 -11.61
C PRO A 172 -5.92 -9.34 -10.10
N ALA A 173 -6.77 -10.04 -9.35
CA ALA A 173 -6.79 -9.98 -7.89
C ALA A 173 -5.49 -10.55 -7.29
N SER A 174 -5.05 -11.73 -7.75
CA SER A 174 -3.79 -12.33 -7.28
C SER A 174 -2.56 -11.46 -7.58
N PHE A 175 -2.55 -10.75 -8.71
CA PHE A 175 -1.50 -9.76 -9.01
C PHE A 175 -1.56 -8.58 -8.04
N THR A 176 -2.76 -8.06 -7.76
CA THR A 176 -2.96 -6.90 -6.86
C THR A 176 -2.61 -7.22 -5.40
N ASP A 177 -2.95 -8.43 -4.95
CA ASP A 177 -2.73 -8.93 -3.59
C ASP A 177 -1.30 -9.44 -3.33
N SER A 178 -0.46 -9.50 -4.36
CA SER A 178 0.92 -9.97 -4.26
C SER A 178 1.83 -8.97 -3.53
N THR A 179 2.64 -9.49 -2.62
CA THR A 179 3.67 -8.74 -1.91
C THR A 179 4.81 -8.39 -2.86
N LEU A 180 5.21 -9.33 -3.70
CA LEU A 180 6.21 -9.15 -4.74
C LEU A 180 5.81 -8.02 -5.68
N THR A 181 4.57 -7.97 -6.17
CA THR A 181 4.15 -6.87 -7.05
C THR A 181 4.14 -5.52 -6.32
N ALA A 182 3.81 -5.49 -5.02
CA ALA A 182 3.91 -4.28 -4.19
C ALA A 182 5.37 -3.79 -4.08
N ARG A 183 6.30 -4.70 -3.78
CA ARG A 183 7.74 -4.41 -3.71
C ARG A 183 8.28 -3.93 -5.05
N LEU A 184 7.93 -4.60 -6.14
CA LEU A 184 8.38 -4.25 -7.49
C LEU A 184 7.79 -2.91 -7.96
N ASN A 185 6.55 -2.57 -7.57
CA ASN A 185 5.96 -1.25 -7.80
C ASN A 185 6.69 -0.15 -7.03
N GLY A 186 7.17 -0.45 -5.82
CA GLY A 186 8.07 0.41 -5.06
C GLY A 186 9.47 0.56 -5.67
N PHE A 187 10.05 -0.54 -6.14
CA PHE A 187 11.36 -0.58 -6.77
C PHE A 187 11.45 0.35 -7.99
N VAL A 188 10.46 0.32 -8.88
CA VAL A 188 10.45 1.18 -10.08
C VAL A 188 10.26 2.68 -9.77
N ARG A 189 10.00 3.02 -8.50
CA ARG A 189 9.97 4.38 -7.97
C ARG A 189 11.12 4.67 -7.00
N GLU A 190 12.11 3.79 -6.95
CA GLU A 190 13.34 3.91 -6.14
C GLU A 190 13.09 3.92 -4.62
N TYR A 191 11.95 3.41 -4.15
CA TYR A 191 11.66 3.29 -2.72
C TYR A 191 12.33 2.06 -2.08
N THR A 192 12.81 1.12 -2.89
CA THR A 192 13.61 -0.04 -2.48
C THR A 192 14.51 -0.47 -3.65
N THR A 193 15.34 -1.49 -3.45
CA THR A 193 16.25 -2.04 -4.46
C THR A 193 16.01 -3.54 -4.64
N LEU A 194 16.34 -4.11 -5.81
CA LEU A 194 16.23 -5.56 -6.03
C LEU A 194 17.02 -6.37 -4.98
N PRO A 195 18.26 -6.01 -4.61
CA PRO A 195 18.97 -6.71 -3.53
C PRO A 195 18.23 -6.71 -2.19
N ARG A 196 17.56 -5.60 -1.82
CA ARG A 196 16.75 -5.55 -0.59
C ARG A 196 15.52 -6.43 -0.66
N ILE A 197 14.87 -6.49 -1.82
CA ILE A 197 13.73 -7.39 -2.04
C ILE A 197 14.18 -8.85 -1.92
N GLU A 198 15.32 -9.21 -2.52
CA GLU A 198 15.89 -10.56 -2.38
C GLU A 198 16.23 -10.89 -0.92
N GLU A 199 16.89 -9.97 -0.20
CA GLU A 199 17.19 -10.13 1.23
C GLU A 199 15.93 -10.35 2.07
N GLU A 200 14.86 -9.59 1.80
CA GLU A 200 13.58 -9.76 2.45
C GLU A 200 12.98 -11.16 2.18
N ILE A 201 12.96 -11.60 0.92
CA ILE A 201 12.46 -12.94 0.54
C ILE A 201 13.25 -14.05 1.26
N HIS A 202 14.56 -13.86 1.46
CA HIS A 202 15.36 -14.83 2.19
C HIS A 202 14.98 -14.94 3.68
N SER A 203 14.38 -13.90 4.26
CA SER A 203 13.85 -13.91 5.63
C SER A 203 12.48 -14.57 5.76
N TRP A 204 11.75 -14.77 4.66
CA TRP A 204 10.40 -15.33 4.69
C TRP A 204 10.39 -16.78 5.19
N ALA A 205 9.36 -17.13 5.97
CA ALA A 205 9.13 -18.48 6.50
C ALA A 205 8.57 -19.44 5.42
N ILE A 206 9.30 -19.60 4.33
CA ILE A 206 9.03 -20.51 3.20
C ILE A 206 10.25 -21.39 2.92
N SER A 207 10.09 -22.43 2.10
CA SER A 207 11.19 -23.34 1.75
C SER A 207 12.30 -22.63 0.97
N ASP A 208 13.54 -23.07 1.11
CA ASP A 208 14.68 -22.51 0.37
C ASP A 208 14.50 -22.63 -1.16
N SER A 209 13.84 -23.70 -1.62
CA SER A 209 13.46 -23.85 -3.02
C SER A 209 12.51 -22.75 -3.49
N ALA A 210 11.54 -22.35 -2.67
CA ALA A 210 10.60 -21.28 -3.01
C ALA A 210 11.29 -19.91 -3.00
N LYS A 211 12.23 -19.68 -2.07
CA LYS A 211 13.07 -18.48 -2.04
C LYS A 211 13.89 -18.34 -3.33
N GLU A 212 14.56 -19.40 -3.74
CA GLU A 212 15.36 -19.39 -4.98
C GLU A 212 14.47 -19.23 -6.22
N GLU A 213 13.28 -19.85 -6.26
CA GLU A 213 12.33 -19.69 -7.36
C GLU A 213 11.89 -18.22 -7.53
N LEU A 214 11.58 -17.52 -6.43
CA LEU A 214 11.25 -16.10 -6.45
C LEU A 214 12.45 -15.23 -6.87
N SER A 215 13.63 -15.45 -6.28
CA SER A 215 14.84 -14.69 -6.61
C SER A 215 15.24 -14.87 -8.08
N ALA A 216 15.21 -16.10 -8.59
CA ALA A 216 15.47 -16.38 -10.01
C ALA A 216 14.44 -15.72 -10.94
N PHE A 217 13.16 -15.72 -10.53
CA PHE A 217 12.11 -15.05 -11.29
C PHE A 217 12.36 -13.54 -11.40
N ILE A 218 12.69 -12.87 -10.28
CA ILE A 218 13.02 -11.44 -10.19
C ILE A 218 14.21 -11.10 -11.08
N ARG A 219 15.31 -11.85 -10.97
CA ARG A 219 16.52 -11.64 -11.79
C ARG A 219 16.25 -11.79 -13.29
N GLY A 220 15.26 -12.60 -13.65
CA GLY A 220 14.83 -12.76 -15.03
C GLY A 220 13.86 -11.68 -15.54
N LEU A 221 13.42 -10.71 -14.72
CA LEU A 221 12.58 -9.60 -15.17
C LEU A 221 13.40 -8.63 -16.03
N ARG A 222 12.73 -8.04 -17.03
CA ARG A 222 13.33 -7.03 -17.91
C ARG A 222 12.59 -5.71 -17.71
N TRP A 223 13.28 -4.76 -17.09
CA TRP A 223 12.82 -3.41 -16.82
C TRP A 223 12.93 -2.55 -18.09
#